data_AF-A0A9Q4BJI7-F1
#
_entry.id   AF-A0A9Q4BJI7-F1
#
_cell.length_a   1.000
_cell.length_b   1.000
_cell.length_c   1.000
_cell.angle_alpha   90.00
_cell.angle_beta   90.00
_cell.angle_gamma   90.00
#
_symmetry.space_group_name_H-M   'P 1'
#
loop_
_entity.id
_entity.type
_entity.pdbx_description
1 polymer ?
#
loop_
_entity_poly.entity_id
_entity_poly.type
_entity_poly.pdbx_seq_one_letter_code
_entity_poly.pdbx_strand_id
1 'polypeptide(L)'
;MEYKGDNIFVSTVISSLNKMGSVKIGGDVLSSLINSSNAFSFPNIISEGGSNTLQFIPSENGGGAIYAASMLNFNSGTNLENVSHELYHGYQSENGGIKGVNSEVEAYLFSRGVTSTCTKMLMSFSGNSSSSGKQYSDAMNNLIFSEKFDKVDFNTAVNSFKSGTPAGNLYKNSKIYKDFSPTIGEFFPLIRW
;
A
#
# COMPACT_ATOMS: atom_id res chain seq x y z
N MET A 1 -15.15 -2.52 13.78
CA MET A 1 -15.96 -1.42 14.33
C MET A 1 -17.22 -1.25 13.51
N GLU A 2 -18.38 -1.03 14.12
CA GLU A 2 -19.62 -0.72 13.38
C GLU A 2 -19.88 0.79 13.42
N TYR A 3 -20.03 1.42 12.25
CA TYR A 3 -20.40 2.84 12.15
C TYR A 3 -21.91 2.98 12.09
N LYS A 4 -22.49 3.77 13.01
CA LYS A 4 -23.94 3.96 13.14
C LYS A 4 -24.45 5.32 12.63
N GLY A 5 -23.57 6.15 12.08
CA GLY A 5 -23.94 7.43 11.47
C GLY A 5 -24.34 7.29 10.00
N ASP A 6 -24.69 8.42 9.37
CA ASP A 6 -25.19 8.50 7.99
C ASP A 6 -24.14 9.00 6.98
N ASN A 7 -23.01 9.51 7.44
CA ASN A 7 -21.93 9.99 6.57
C ASN A 7 -21.29 8.83 5.76
N ILE A 8 -21.53 8.84 4.44
CA ILE A 8 -21.05 7.80 3.49
C ILE A 8 -19.53 7.74 3.42
N PHE A 9 -18.84 8.89 3.51
CA PHE A 9 -17.38 8.91 3.49
C PHE A 9 -16.81 8.17 4.71
N VAL A 10 -17.32 8.49 5.91
CA VAL A 10 -16.89 7.85 7.16
C VAL A 10 -17.23 6.35 7.15
N SER A 11 -18.41 5.96 6.67
CA SER A 11 -18.78 4.54 6.57
C SER A 11 -17.88 3.77 5.59
N THR A 12 -17.47 4.40 4.50
CA THR A 12 -16.54 3.81 3.52
C THR A 12 -15.16 3.60 4.11
N VAL A 13 -14.61 4.60 4.82
CA VAL A 13 -13.33 4.48 5.54
C VAL A 13 -13.39 3.33 6.55
N ILE A 14 -14.42 3.31 7.40
CA ILE A 14 -14.57 2.28 8.44
C ILE A 14 -14.73 0.88 7.82
N SER A 15 -15.46 0.76 6.70
CA SER A 15 -15.59 -0.50 5.96
C SER A 15 -14.25 -1.00 5.44
N SER A 16 -13.42 -0.14 4.84
CA SER A 16 -12.07 -0.51 4.40
C SER A 16 -11.14 -0.89 5.56
N LEU A 17 -11.15 -0.14 6.66
CA LEU A 17 -10.37 -0.45 7.86
C LEU A 17 -10.76 -1.81 8.46
N ASN A 18 -12.06 -2.09 8.56
CA ASN A 18 -12.55 -3.38 9.05
C ASN A 18 -12.10 -4.54 8.14
N LYS A 19 -12.18 -4.38 6.82
CA LYS A 19 -11.73 -5.39 5.86
C LYS A 19 -10.23 -5.63 5.98
N MET A 20 -9.43 -4.57 6.01
CA MET A 20 -7.98 -4.68 6.23
C MET A 20 -7.66 -5.40 7.55
N GLY A 21 -8.32 -5.03 8.64
CA GLY A 21 -8.12 -5.65 9.95
C GLY A 21 -8.66 -7.08 10.08
N SER A 22 -9.47 -7.55 9.12
CA SER A 22 -10.02 -8.91 9.14
C SER A 22 -9.01 -9.99 8.71
N VAL A 23 -7.89 -9.58 8.10
CA VAL A 23 -6.81 -10.48 7.68
C VAL A 23 -5.55 -10.18 8.48
N LYS A 24 -4.77 -11.22 8.82
CA LYS A 24 -3.65 -11.08 9.76
C LYS A 24 -2.66 -9.98 9.37
N ILE A 25 -2.18 -9.95 8.13
CA ILE A 25 -1.19 -8.96 7.68
C ILE A 25 -1.71 -7.50 7.76
N GLY A 26 -2.99 -7.28 7.46
CA GLY A 26 -3.61 -5.96 7.58
C GLY A 26 -3.87 -5.60 9.05
N GLY A 27 -4.27 -6.59 9.86
CA GLY A 27 -4.40 -6.45 11.30
C GLY A 27 -3.09 -6.13 12.02
N ASP A 28 -1.97 -6.74 11.60
CA ASP A 28 -0.64 -6.49 12.17
C ASP A 28 -0.24 -5.01 11.97
N VAL A 29 -0.38 -4.48 10.74
CA VAL A 29 -0.10 -3.06 10.43
C VAL A 29 -1.05 -2.12 11.17
N LEU A 30 -2.37 -2.39 11.14
CA LEU A 30 -3.33 -1.56 11.86
C LEU A 30 -3.05 -1.53 13.37
N SER A 31 -2.69 -2.68 13.95
CA SER A 31 -2.33 -2.76 15.37
C SER A 31 -1.09 -1.93 15.68
N SER A 32 -0.07 -1.96 14.82
CA SER A 32 1.11 -1.11 14.98
C SER A 32 0.77 0.37 14.93
N LEU A 33 -0.10 0.79 14.00
CA LEU A 33 -0.49 2.20 13.86
C LEU A 33 -1.37 2.67 15.02
N ILE A 34 -2.29 1.83 15.50
CA ILE A 34 -3.16 2.12 16.66
C ILE A 34 -2.33 2.24 17.94
N ASN A 35 -1.27 1.44 18.08
CA ASN A 35 -0.39 1.46 19.24
C ASN A 35 0.71 2.54 19.16
N SER A 36 0.84 3.25 18.04
CA SER A 36 1.72 4.42 17.95
C SER A 36 1.18 5.54 18.84
N SER A 37 2.07 6.36 19.40
CA SER A 37 1.69 7.61 20.06
C SER A 37 1.20 8.67 19.09
N ASN A 38 1.36 8.46 17.78
CA ASN A 38 1.00 9.39 16.73
C ASN A 38 -0.37 9.11 16.13
N ALA A 39 -1.01 10.13 15.57
CA ALA A 39 -2.36 10.04 15.04
C ALA A 39 -2.39 9.91 13.51
N PHE A 40 -3.31 9.07 13.02
CA PHE A 40 -3.59 8.88 11.60
C PHE A 40 -5.04 9.25 11.32
N SER A 41 -5.25 10.12 10.33
CA SER A 41 -6.58 10.65 10.01
C SER A 41 -6.96 10.45 8.55
N PHE A 42 -8.26 10.40 8.25
CA PHE A 42 -8.80 10.33 6.89
C PHE A 42 -9.69 11.57 6.65
N PRO A 43 -9.12 12.74 6.35
CA PRO A 43 -9.93 13.89 5.97
C PRO A 43 -10.55 13.68 4.58
N ASN A 44 -11.75 14.23 4.38
CA ASN A 44 -12.42 14.27 3.07
C ASN A 44 -11.80 15.38 2.19
N ILE A 45 -10.53 15.18 1.83
CA ILE A 45 -9.72 16.08 1.00
C ILE A 45 -9.27 15.30 -0.25
N ILE A 46 -9.27 15.98 -1.40
CA ILE A 46 -8.78 15.41 -2.67
C ILE A 46 -7.25 15.41 -2.65
N SER A 47 -6.64 14.30 -3.08
CA SER A 47 -5.17 14.21 -3.19
C SER A 47 -4.62 15.16 -4.26
N GLU A 48 -3.32 15.45 -4.18
CA GLU A 48 -2.62 16.21 -5.24
C GLU A 48 -2.60 15.44 -6.58
N GLY A 49 -2.72 14.10 -6.51
CA GLY A 49 -2.88 13.22 -7.67
C GLY A 49 -4.26 13.32 -8.35
N GLY A 50 -5.20 14.05 -7.75
CA GLY A 50 -6.53 14.29 -8.29
C GLY A 50 -7.58 13.26 -7.84
N SER A 51 -8.72 13.25 -8.52
CA SER A 51 -9.92 12.51 -8.07
C SER A 51 -9.82 10.98 -8.13
N ASN A 52 -8.68 10.42 -8.57
CA ASN A 52 -8.47 8.99 -8.78
C ASN A 52 -7.35 8.40 -7.91
N THR A 53 -6.93 9.08 -6.84
CA THR A 53 -5.89 8.56 -5.94
C THR A 53 -6.24 8.88 -4.49
N LEU A 54 -5.69 8.09 -3.56
CA LEU A 54 -5.49 8.55 -2.19
C LEU A 54 -4.05 9.07 -2.06
N GLN A 55 -3.73 9.73 -0.96
CA GLN A 55 -2.37 10.18 -0.68
C GLN A 55 -2.14 10.30 0.83
N PHE A 56 -1.13 9.60 1.33
CA PHE A 56 -0.61 9.80 2.68
C PHE A 56 0.28 11.04 2.74
N ILE A 57 -0.03 11.92 3.69
CA ILE A 57 0.71 13.13 4.03
C ILE A 57 1.28 12.94 5.45
N PRO A 58 2.58 12.61 5.57
CA PRO A 58 3.20 12.47 6.88
C PRO A 58 3.23 13.81 7.61
N SER A 59 3.05 13.77 8.92
CA SER A 59 3.26 14.93 9.80
C SER A 59 4.71 14.99 10.29
N GLU A 60 5.22 16.20 10.56
CA GLU A 60 6.62 16.40 10.95
C GLU A 60 7.02 15.64 12.23
N ASN A 61 6.06 15.43 13.13
CA ASN A 61 6.27 14.76 14.44
C ASN A 61 5.75 13.32 14.46
N GLY A 62 5.56 12.70 13.30
CA GLY A 62 4.98 11.36 13.17
C GLY A 62 3.45 11.39 12.99
N GLY A 63 2.89 10.27 12.55
CA GLY A 63 1.51 10.18 12.11
C GLY A 63 1.28 10.83 10.75
N GLY A 64 0.02 11.13 10.44
CA GLY A 64 -0.31 11.83 9.21
C GLY A 64 -1.79 11.81 8.83
N ALA A 65 -2.06 12.32 7.64
CA ALA A 65 -3.39 12.35 7.04
C ALA A 65 -3.40 11.59 5.72
N ILE A 66 -4.47 10.83 5.49
CA ILE A 66 -4.73 10.18 4.20
C ILE A 66 -5.82 10.98 3.51
N TYR A 67 -5.44 11.76 2.50
CA TYR A 67 -6.39 12.51 1.68
C TYR A 67 -7.19 11.52 0.85
N ALA A 68 -8.47 11.37 1.21
CA ALA A 68 -9.27 10.20 0.84
C ALA A 68 -10.60 10.53 0.16
N ALA A 69 -10.83 11.78 -0.27
CA ALA A 69 -12.11 12.17 -0.89
C ALA A 69 -12.50 11.28 -2.09
N SER A 70 -11.51 10.81 -2.84
CA SER A 70 -11.67 9.92 -4.00
C SER A 70 -12.28 8.55 -3.68
N MET A 71 -12.31 8.13 -2.41
CA MET A 71 -12.88 6.84 -2.02
C MET A 71 -14.36 6.68 -2.42
N LEU A 72 -15.09 7.80 -2.54
CA LEU A 72 -16.49 7.80 -2.97
C LEU A 72 -16.68 7.42 -4.45
N ASN A 73 -15.61 7.48 -5.26
CA ASN A 73 -15.63 7.15 -6.68
C ASN A 73 -15.22 5.69 -6.96
N PHE A 74 -14.80 4.95 -5.93
CA PHE A 74 -14.22 3.63 -6.07
C PHE A 74 -15.16 2.53 -5.61
N ASN A 75 -15.02 1.37 -6.24
CA ASN A 75 -15.62 0.15 -5.69
C ASN A 75 -14.92 -0.27 -4.39
N SER A 76 -15.56 -1.16 -3.64
CA SER A 76 -15.06 -1.55 -2.31
C SER A 76 -13.69 -2.27 -2.32
N GLY A 77 -13.31 -2.93 -3.41
CA GLY A 77 -12.01 -3.59 -3.54
C GLY A 77 -10.89 -2.58 -3.79
N THR A 78 -11.12 -1.65 -4.71
CA THR A 78 -10.21 -0.51 -4.97
C THR A 78 -10.05 0.37 -3.73
N ASN A 79 -11.11 0.57 -2.95
CA ASN A 79 -11.01 1.27 -1.66
C ASN A 79 -10.16 0.52 -0.64
N LEU A 80 -10.31 -0.80 -0.53
CA LEU A 80 -9.49 -1.61 0.38
C LEU A 80 -8.00 -1.53 0.00
N GLU A 81 -7.70 -1.69 -1.29
CA GLU A 81 -6.33 -1.63 -1.79
C GLU A 81 -5.68 -0.28 -1.50
N ASN A 82 -6.32 0.83 -1.91
CA ASN A 82 -5.75 2.16 -1.70
C ASN A 82 -5.61 2.49 -0.21
N VAL A 83 -6.59 2.16 0.64
CA VAL A 83 -6.47 2.39 2.09
C VAL A 83 -5.31 1.59 2.67
N SER A 84 -5.15 0.33 2.26
CA SER A 84 -4.04 -0.51 2.71
C SER A 84 -2.69 0.02 2.24
N HIS A 85 -2.63 0.55 1.01
CA HIS A 85 -1.43 1.16 0.42
C HIS A 85 -1.01 2.40 1.22
N GLU A 86 -1.91 3.35 1.43
CA GLU A 86 -1.59 4.60 2.14
C GLU A 86 -1.31 4.38 3.63
N LEU A 87 -2.01 3.45 4.29
CA LEU A 87 -1.70 3.11 5.69
C LEU A 87 -0.35 2.41 5.81
N TYR A 88 0.08 1.65 4.79
CA TYR A 88 1.41 1.08 4.78
C TYR A 88 2.49 2.16 4.68
N HIS A 89 2.26 3.25 3.94
CA HIS A 89 3.12 4.43 4.01
C HIS A 89 3.14 5.07 5.40
N GLY A 90 2.00 5.09 6.10
CA GLY A 90 1.95 5.44 7.51
C GLY A 90 2.86 4.56 8.37
N TYR A 91 2.78 3.23 8.19
CA TYR A 91 3.64 2.28 8.91
C TYR A 91 5.11 2.51 8.62
N GLN A 92 5.47 2.66 7.35
CA GLN A 92 6.84 2.96 6.92
C GLN A 92 7.36 4.25 7.57
N SER A 93 6.53 5.31 7.66
CA SER A 93 6.95 6.58 8.24
C SER A 93 7.31 6.47 9.73
N GLU A 94 6.70 5.53 10.45
CA GLU A 94 6.96 5.28 11.87
C GLU A 94 8.10 4.27 12.10
N ASN A 95 8.40 3.42 11.11
CA ASN A 95 9.30 2.26 11.26
C ASN A 95 10.55 2.34 10.37
N GLY A 96 11.01 3.56 10.05
CA GLY A 96 12.28 3.77 9.35
C GLY A 96 12.24 3.48 7.85
N GLY A 97 11.06 3.43 7.25
CA GLY A 97 10.89 3.43 5.80
C GLY A 97 11.42 4.72 5.17
N ILE A 98 11.70 4.67 3.87
CA ILE A 98 12.25 5.80 3.13
C ILE A 98 11.28 6.25 2.04
N LYS A 99 11.16 7.55 1.79
CA LYS A 99 10.36 8.02 0.65
C LYS A 99 11.06 7.67 -0.67
N GLY A 100 10.38 6.94 -1.56
CA GLY A 100 10.86 6.73 -2.92
C GLY A 100 10.33 5.46 -3.58
N VAL A 101 10.99 5.02 -4.64
CA VAL A 101 10.55 3.83 -5.40
C VAL A 101 10.51 2.58 -4.51
N ASN A 102 11.49 2.42 -3.62
CA ASN A 102 11.54 1.30 -2.70
C ASN A 102 10.27 1.21 -1.84
N SER A 103 9.84 2.32 -1.23
CA SER A 103 8.64 2.32 -0.37
C SER A 103 7.34 2.08 -1.13
N GLU A 104 7.23 2.62 -2.35
CA GLU A 104 6.05 2.38 -3.19
C GLU A 104 5.90 0.91 -3.57
N VAL A 105 7.01 0.25 -3.93
CA VAL A 105 6.98 -1.17 -4.27
C VAL A 105 6.55 -2.00 -3.06
N GLU A 106 7.01 -1.66 -1.85
CA GLU A 106 6.54 -2.31 -0.63
C GLU A 106 5.04 -2.08 -0.38
N ALA A 107 4.56 -0.83 -0.54
CA ALA A 107 3.15 -0.49 -0.32
C ALA A 107 2.22 -1.18 -1.32
N TYR A 108 2.63 -1.28 -2.60
CA TYR A 108 1.92 -2.07 -3.59
C TYR A 108 1.90 -3.55 -3.23
N LEU A 109 3.03 -4.10 -2.79
CA LEU A 109 3.13 -5.50 -2.42
C LEU A 109 2.23 -5.82 -1.21
N PHE A 110 2.27 -4.96 -0.19
CA PHE A 110 1.43 -5.07 1.00
C PHE A 110 -0.07 -4.99 0.67
N SER A 111 -0.49 -3.92 -0.01
CA SER A 111 -1.91 -3.69 -0.32
C SER A 111 -2.52 -4.80 -1.16
N ARG A 112 -1.74 -5.37 -2.08
CA ARG A 112 -2.12 -6.54 -2.89
C ARG A 112 -2.22 -7.80 -2.04
N GLY A 113 -1.28 -8.04 -1.13
CA GLY A 113 -1.37 -9.14 -0.16
C GLY A 113 -2.65 -9.07 0.67
N VAL A 114 -2.97 -7.89 1.23
CA VAL A 114 -4.18 -7.66 2.02
C VAL A 114 -5.42 -7.91 1.18
N THR A 115 -5.50 -7.28 0.00
CA THR A 115 -6.68 -7.34 -0.87
C THR A 115 -6.92 -8.75 -1.39
N SER A 116 -5.86 -9.46 -1.80
CA SER A 116 -5.98 -10.83 -2.30
C SER A 116 -6.40 -11.81 -1.21
N THR A 117 -5.89 -11.65 0.01
CA THR A 117 -6.32 -12.48 1.15
C THR A 117 -7.78 -12.20 1.52
N CYS A 118 -8.19 -10.92 1.57
CA CYS A 118 -9.54 -10.53 1.96
C CYS A 118 -10.61 -10.93 0.91
N THR A 119 -10.30 -10.77 -0.37
CA THR A 119 -11.24 -11.06 -1.47
C THR A 119 -11.18 -12.51 -1.93
N LYS A 120 -10.19 -13.27 -1.47
CA LYS A 120 -9.84 -14.59 -1.98
C LYS A 120 -9.61 -14.63 -3.49
N MET A 121 -9.20 -13.50 -4.07
CA MET A 121 -8.96 -13.34 -5.50
C MET A 121 -7.56 -12.77 -5.73
N LEU A 122 -6.83 -13.38 -6.66
CA LEU A 122 -5.51 -12.89 -7.02
C LEU A 122 -5.62 -11.60 -7.81
N MET A 123 -5.02 -10.54 -7.27
CA MET A 123 -4.93 -9.24 -7.92
C MET A 123 -3.66 -9.24 -8.77
N SER A 124 -3.81 -9.17 -10.10
CA SER A 124 -2.66 -9.12 -11.00
C SER A 124 -1.85 -7.84 -10.81
N PHE A 125 -0.53 -7.97 -10.67
CA PHE A 125 0.37 -6.85 -10.81
C PHE A 125 0.50 -6.49 -12.29
N SER A 126 -0.17 -5.43 -12.71
CA SER A 126 -0.15 -4.98 -14.10
C SER A 126 1.03 -4.04 -14.35
N GLY A 127 2.15 -4.60 -14.81
CA GLY A 127 3.15 -3.83 -15.52
C GLY A 127 2.60 -3.35 -16.86
N ASN A 128 3.28 -2.39 -17.48
CA ASN A 128 2.98 -1.99 -18.86
C ASN A 128 3.46 -3.07 -19.86
N SER A 129 3.18 -2.88 -21.15
CA SER A 129 3.55 -3.82 -22.21
C SER A 129 5.06 -3.86 -22.54
N SER A 130 5.92 -3.20 -21.77
CA SER A 130 7.37 -3.21 -21.97
C SER A 130 8.03 -4.43 -21.31
N SER A 131 9.28 -4.72 -21.70
CA SER A 131 10.10 -5.74 -21.05
C SER A 131 10.28 -5.47 -19.54
N SER A 132 10.45 -4.20 -19.15
CA SER A 132 10.50 -3.80 -17.74
C SER A 132 9.14 -3.99 -17.03
N GLY A 133 8.03 -3.81 -17.73
CA GLY A 133 6.71 -4.10 -17.18
C GLY A 133 6.52 -5.59 -16.86
N LYS A 134 6.96 -6.47 -17.77
CA LYS A 134 6.99 -7.91 -17.52
C LYS A 134 7.88 -8.27 -16.33
N GLN A 135 9.10 -7.73 -16.27
CA GLN A 135 10.01 -7.98 -15.15
C GLN A 135 9.43 -7.53 -13.81
N TYR A 136 8.75 -6.38 -13.78
CA TYR A 136 8.05 -5.89 -12.60
C TYR A 136 6.95 -6.86 -12.18
N SER A 137 6.05 -7.23 -13.10
CA SER A 137 4.95 -8.16 -12.84
C SER A 137 5.44 -9.52 -12.34
N ASP A 138 6.43 -10.12 -13.00
CA ASP A 138 6.99 -11.41 -12.62
C ASP A 138 7.60 -11.36 -11.21
N ALA A 139 8.41 -10.35 -10.92
CA ALA A 139 9.03 -10.18 -9.60
C ALA A 139 8.00 -9.95 -8.48
N MET A 140 6.99 -9.12 -8.72
CA MET A 140 5.91 -8.88 -7.74
C MET A 140 5.08 -10.14 -7.49
N ASN A 141 4.82 -10.93 -8.54
CA ASN A 141 4.13 -12.22 -8.41
C ASN A 141 4.99 -13.22 -7.63
N ASN A 142 6.29 -13.32 -7.88
CA ASN A 142 7.15 -14.20 -7.10
C ASN A 142 7.13 -13.82 -5.60
N LEU A 143 7.23 -12.53 -5.31
CA LEU A 143 7.17 -12.01 -3.94
C LEU A 143 5.84 -12.33 -3.26
N ILE A 144 4.70 -12.10 -3.91
CA ILE A 144 3.40 -12.25 -3.25
C ILE A 144 3.12 -13.72 -2.84
N PHE A 145 3.70 -14.68 -3.56
CA PHE A 145 3.56 -16.12 -3.28
C PHE A 145 4.71 -16.72 -2.48
N SER A 146 5.77 -15.95 -2.22
CA SER A 146 6.91 -16.47 -1.48
C SER A 146 6.60 -16.66 0.00
N GLU A 147 7.12 -17.73 0.59
CA GLU A 147 7.03 -17.98 2.04
C GLU A 147 7.88 -17.00 2.86
N LYS A 148 8.93 -16.44 2.24
CA LYS A 148 9.88 -15.53 2.87
C LYS A 148 10.23 -14.38 1.94
N PHE A 149 10.69 -13.28 2.51
CA PHE A 149 11.13 -12.14 1.70
C PHE A 149 12.29 -12.52 0.77
N ASP A 150 12.12 -12.28 -0.53
CA ASP A 150 13.17 -12.46 -1.54
C ASP A 150 13.75 -11.10 -1.97
N LYS A 151 15.00 -10.85 -1.58
CA LYS A 151 15.68 -9.59 -1.89
C LYS A 151 15.97 -9.44 -3.39
N VAL A 152 16.17 -10.53 -4.13
CA VAL A 152 16.46 -10.49 -5.57
C VAL A 152 15.22 -10.08 -6.35
N ASP A 153 14.08 -10.71 -6.07
CA ASP A 153 12.82 -10.31 -6.71
C ASP A 153 12.42 -8.89 -6.29
N PHE A 154 12.58 -8.52 -5.01
CA PHE A 154 12.29 -7.16 -4.58
C PHE A 154 13.13 -6.11 -5.31
N ASN A 155 14.44 -6.35 -5.43
CA ASN A 155 15.32 -5.45 -6.18
C ASN A 155 14.96 -5.41 -7.67
N THR A 156 14.52 -6.53 -8.25
CA THR A 156 14.04 -6.58 -9.63
C THR A 156 12.79 -5.72 -9.81
N ALA A 157 11.80 -5.86 -8.92
CA ALA A 157 10.61 -5.02 -8.92
C ALA A 157 10.95 -3.52 -8.77
N VAL A 158 11.81 -3.16 -7.82
CA VAL A 158 12.27 -1.77 -7.62
C VAL A 158 12.97 -1.19 -8.85
N ASN A 159 13.89 -1.93 -9.46
CA ASN A 159 14.63 -1.46 -10.63
C ASN A 159 13.74 -1.31 -11.87
N SER A 160 12.73 -2.18 -12.00
CA SER A 160 11.82 -2.16 -13.14
C SER A 160 10.60 -1.27 -12.94
N PHE A 161 10.32 -0.77 -11.73
CA PHE A 161 9.12 0.00 -11.41
C PHE A 161 8.95 1.26 -12.28
N LYS A 162 9.99 2.08 -12.40
CA LYS A 162 9.90 3.40 -13.06
C LYS A 162 9.50 3.32 -14.54
N SER A 163 10.07 2.35 -15.27
CA SER A 163 9.81 2.14 -16.69
C SER A 163 8.77 1.04 -16.95
N GLY A 164 8.44 0.25 -15.93
CA GLY A 164 7.58 -0.92 -16.03
C GLY A 164 6.16 -0.70 -15.53
N THR A 165 5.83 0.40 -14.86
CA THR A 165 4.48 0.66 -14.34
C THR A 165 3.93 2.00 -14.77
N PRO A 166 2.59 2.17 -14.86
CA PRO A 166 1.97 3.48 -15.07
C PRO A 166 2.33 4.50 -13.98
N ALA A 167 2.40 4.06 -12.71
CA ALA A 167 2.78 4.90 -11.58
C ALA A 167 4.26 5.33 -11.62
N GLY A 168 5.11 4.52 -12.27
CA GLY A 168 6.56 4.75 -12.35
C GLY A 168 6.98 6.10 -12.92
N ASN A 169 6.15 6.71 -13.78
CA ASN A 169 6.42 8.04 -14.33
C ASN A 169 6.44 9.14 -13.26
N LEU A 170 5.65 9.01 -12.18
CA LEU A 170 5.67 9.93 -11.04
C LEU A 170 7.01 9.88 -10.29
N TYR A 171 7.73 8.76 -10.42
CA TYR A 171 8.98 8.49 -9.72
C TYR A 171 10.20 8.54 -10.62
N LYS A 172 10.09 9.07 -11.86
CA LYS A 172 11.19 9.08 -12.84
C LYS A 172 12.50 9.63 -12.26
N ASN A 173 12.42 10.69 -11.45
CA ASN A 173 13.56 11.36 -10.83
C ASN A 173 13.88 10.89 -9.40
N SER A 174 13.06 10.01 -8.82
CA SER A 174 13.23 9.56 -7.43
C SER A 174 14.44 8.64 -7.29
N LYS A 175 15.19 8.74 -6.20
CA LYS A 175 16.33 7.85 -5.97
C LYS A 175 15.86 6.41 -5.70
N ILE A 176 16.62 5.43 -6.20
CA ILE A 176 16.54 4.03 -5.78
C ILE A 176 17.67 3.79 -4.78
N TYR A 177 17.33 3.19 -3.64
CA TYR A 177 18.27 2.93 -2.56
C TYR A 177 18.65 1.46 -2.55
N LYS A 178 19.94 1.17 -2.77
CA LYS A 178 20.47 -0.19 -2.86
C LYS A 178 20.65 -0.86 -1.49
N ASP A 179 21.02 -0.07 -0.48
CA ASP A 179 21.23 -0.53 0.90
C ASP A 179 19.98 -0.31 1.78
N PHE A 180 18.80 -0.29 1.14
CA PHE A 180 17.53 -0.21 1.82
C PHE A 180 17.24 -1.51 2.58
N SER A 181 16.72 -1.39 3.80
CA SER A 181 16.21 -2.51 4.60
C SER A 181 14.69 -2.52 4.51
N PRO A 182 14.10 -3.40 3.69
CA PRO A 182 12.66 -3.42 3.48
C PRO A 182 11.92 -3.82 4.75
N THR A 183 10.97 -2.99 5.14
CA THR A 183 10.03 -3.23 6.24
C THR A 183 9.04 -4.35 5.89
N ILE A 184 8.74 -4.54 4.60
CA ILE A 184 7.75 -5.52 4.14
C ILE A 184 8.13 -6.96 4.49
N GLY A 185 9.42 -7.22 4.69
CA GLY A 185 9.93 -8.56 4.98
C GLY A 185 9.36 -9.18 6.25
N GLU A 186 8.96 -8.36 7.23
CA GLU A 186 8.38 -8.79 8.51
C GLU A 186 6.99 -9.42 8.35
N PHE A 187 6.31 -9.15 7.23
CA PHE A 187 4.93 -9.57 7.01
C PHE A 187 4.80 -10.86 6.18
N PHE A 188 5.92 -11.39 5.67
CA PHE A 188 5.89 -12.62 4.88
C PHE A 188 5.49 -13.85 5.74
N PRO A 189 4.77 -14.84 5.16
CA PRO A 189 4.13 -14.79 3.83
C PRO A 189 2.99 -13.78 3.78
N LEU A 190 2.84 -13.11 2.64
CA LEU A 190 1.85 -12.05 2.46
C LEU A 190 0.44 -12.59 2.21
N ILE A 191 0.30 -13.69 1.48
CA ILE A 191 -0.98 -14.38 1.32
C ILE A 191 -1.04 -15.54 2.30
N ARG A 192 -2.12 -15.58 3.10
CA ARG A 192 -2.41 -16.66 4.06
C ARG A 192 -3.86 -17.06 3.90
N TRP A 193 -4.11 -18.23 3.30
CA TRP A 193 -5.46 -18.74 3.02
C TRP A 193 -6.15 -19.30 4.27
#